data_AF-A0A0G1BUQ3-F1
#
_entry.id   AF-A0A0G1BUQ3-F1
#
_cell.length_a   1.000
_cell.length_b   1.000
_cell.length_c   1.000
_cell.angle_alpha   90.00
_cell.angle_beta   90.00
_cell.angle_gamma   90.00
#
_symmetry.space_group_name_H-M   'P 1'
#
loop_
_entity.id
_entity.type
_entity.pdbx_description
1 polymer ?
#
loop_
_entity_poly.entity_id
_entity_poly.type
_entity_poly.pdbx_seq_one_letter_code
_entity_poly.pdbx_strand_id
1 'polypeptide(L)'
;MQRVYLTLLFPAIFVLAGSTLTILNKLNRFIILEFLLLFLSINSFALDISRFRFPLSIRQQAVNSAIGQIGNNNFSLYAVGNPYLESGGFSRLFSLAGRPPTKSYDDAWLGWYFRTHGLYTTTPSLEDQKFIVVISSSSGPTLFPKNILSEKIFDSLKLTILDNSTNWFNPDQLRHAP
;
A
#
# COMPACT_ATOMS: atom_id res chain seq x y z
N MET A 1 -26.85 -14.34 7.73
CA MET A 1 -28.01 -13.46 7.46
C MET A 1 -27.82 -12.49 6.28
N GLN A 2 -26.62 -11.98 5.96
CA GLN A 2 -26.42 -11.01 4.85
C GLN A 2 -26.82 -11.49 3.44
N ARG A 3 -26.78 -12.80 3.15
CA ARG A 3 -27.12 -13.34 1.83
C ARG A 3 -28.60 -13.22 1.45
N VAL A 4 -29.51 -13.21 2.43
CA VAL A 4 -30.97 -13.16 2.18
C VAL A 4 -31.43 -11.75 1.78
N TYR A 5 -30.80 -10.71 2.32
CA TYR A 5 -31.13 -9.31 2.01
C TYR A 5 -30.80 -8.94 0.54
N LEU A 6 -29.70 -9.46 0.00
CA LEU A 6 -29.34 -9.26 -1.41
C LEU A 6 -30.33 -9.93 -2.37
N THR A 7 -30.82 -11.12 -2.03
CA THR A 7 -31.83 -11.83 -2.84
C THR A 7 -33.18 -11.11 -2.86
N LEU A 8 -33.56 -10.45 -1.77
CA LEU A 8 -34.77 -9.63 -1.68
C LEU A 8 -34.67 -8.32 -2.47
N LEU A 9 -33.47 -7.75 -2.59
CA LEU A 9 -33.24 -6.52 -3.36
C LEU A 9 -33.06 -6.79 -4.87
N PHE A 10 -32.73 -8.02 -5.25
CA PHE A 10 -32.47 -8.40 -6.64
C PHE A 10 -33.61 -8.04 -7.61
N PRO A 11 -34.88 -8.35 -7.32
CA PRO A 11 -36.00 -7.97 -8.21
C PRO A 11 -36.12 -6.46 -8.37
N ALA A 12 -35.95 -5.70 -7.28
CA ALA A 12 -36.01 -4.24 -7.32
C ALA A 12 -34.87 -3.65 -8.18
N ILE A 13 -33.66 -4.20 -8.07
CA ILE A 13 -32.49 -3.80 -8.88
C ILE A 13 -32.76 -4.08 -10.37
N PHE A 14 -33.33 -5.23 -10.72
CA PHE A 14 -33.65 -5.56 -12.12
C PHE A 14 -34.77 -4.70 -12.70
N VAL A 15 -35.80 -4.39 -11.91
CA VAL A 15 -36.88 -3.47 -12.33
C VAL A 15 -36.34 -2.06 -12.53
N LEU A 16 -35.48 -1.58 -11.63
CA LEU A 16 -34.81 -0.28 -11.77
C LEU A 16 -33.85 -0.27 -12.97
N ALA A 17 -33.07 -1.32 -13.19
CA ALA A 17 -32.18 -1.41 -14.35
C ALA A 17 -32.98 -1.41 -15.66
N GLY A 18 -34.08 -2.18 -15.72
CA GLY A 18 -34.97 -2.25 -16.88
C GLY A 18 -35.67 -0.92 -17.16
N SER A 19 -36.17 -0.23 -16.13
CA SER A 19 -36.81 1.08 -16.30
C SER A 19 -35.80 2.13 -16.77
N THR A 20 -34.59 2.11 -16.22
CA THR A 20 -33.49 3.01 -16.62
C THR A 20 -33.09 2.77 -18.08
N LEU A 21 -32.95 1.51 -18.52
CA LEU A 21 -32.67 1.16 -19.92
C LEU A 21 -33.79 1.62 -20.87
N THR A 22 -35.04 1.52 -20.45
CA THR A 22 -36.18 1.94 -21.27
C THR A 22 -36.24 3.47 -21.42
N ILE A 23 -35.90 4.20 -20.37
CA ILE A 23 -35.77 5.67 -20.39
C ILE A 23 -34.59 6.09 -21.27
N LEU A 24 -33.43 5.43 -21.11
CA LEU A 24 -32.24 5.68 -21.91
C LEU A 24 -32.48 5.41 -23.40
N ASN A 25 -33.21 4.35 -23.77
CA ASN A 25 -33.56 4.08 -25.17
C ASN A 25 -34.47 5.15 -25.81
N LYS A 26 -35.24 5.89 -24.99
CA LYS A 26 -36.07 7.01 -25.45
C LYS A 26 -35.31 8.34 -25.46
N LEU A 27 -34.18 8.42 -24.76
CA LEU A 27 -33.32 9.59 -24.79
C LEU A 27 -32.52 9.65 -26.10
N ASN A 28 -32.29 10.88 -26.56
CA ASN A 28 -31.43 11.11 -27.70
C ASN A 28 -30.01 10.60 -27.38
N ARG A 29 -29.42 9.81 -28.31
CA ARG A 29 -28.08 9.25 -28.17
C ARG A 29 -27.01 10.31 -27.89
N PHE A 30 -27.21 11.54 -28.39
CA PHE A 30 -26.31 12.67 -28.11
C PHE A 30 -26.34 13.10 -26.64
N ILE A 31 -27.51 13.11 -26.00
CA ILE A 31 -27.64 13.47 -24.58
C ILE A 31 -26.96 12.43 -23.68
N ILE A 32 -27.08 11.14 -24.04
CA ILE A 32 -26.40 10.06 -23.33
C ILE A 32 -24.88 10.22 -23.45
N LEU A 33 -24.40 10.52 -24.65
CA LEU A 33 -22.97 10.74 -24.90
C LEU A 33 -22.45 11.95 -24.11
N GLU A 34 -23.17 13.06 -24.10
CA GLU A 34 -22.84 14.24 -23.29
C GLU A 34 -22.78 13.91 -21.80
N PHE A 35 -23.77 13.19 -21.28
CA PHE A 35 -23.78 12.78 -19.88
C PHE A 35 -22.59 11.88 -19.54
N LEU A 36 -22.24 10.95 -20.44
CA LEU A 36 -21.13 10.03 -20.25
C LEU A 36 -19.78 10.75 -20.28
N LEU A 37 -19.61 11.72 -21.20
CA LEU A 37 -18.44 12.59 -21.26
C LEU A 37 -18.33 13.48 -20.02
N LEU A 38 -19.44 14.05 -19.55
CA LEU A 38 -19.48 14.84 -18.31
C LEU A 38 -19.10 13.98 -17.11
N PHE A 39 -19.67 12.78 -16.99
CA PHE A 39 -19.34 11.82 -15.94
C PHE A 39 -17.86 11.45 -15.96
N LEU A 40 -17.32 11.08 -17.12
CA LEU A 40 -15.89 10.77 -17.27
C LEU A 40 -15.01 11.97 -16.92
N SER A 41 -15.40 13.18 -17.33
CA SER A 41 -14.64 14.40 -17.03
C SER A 41 -14.61 14.70 -15.54
N ILE A 42 -15.76 14.62 -14.85
CA ILE A 42 -15.85 14.84 -13.39
C ILE A 42 -15.01 13.80 -12.65
N ASN A 43 -15.09 12.52 -13.03
CA ASN A 43 -14.33 11.47 -12.36
C ASN A 43 -12.82 11.59 -12.64
N SER A 44 -12.42 11.94 -13.87
CA SER A 44 -11.01 12.16 -14.22
C SER A 44 -10.45 13.37 -13.47
N PHE A 45 -11.21 14.45 -13.36
CA PHE A 45 -10.85 15.63 -12.57
C PHE A 45 -10.75 15.33 -11.08
N ALA A 46 -11.68 14.56 -10.54
CA ALA A 46 -11.63 14.10 -9.15
C ALA A 46 -10.42 13.21 -8.87
N LEU A 47 -10.04 12.35 -9.82
CA LEU A 47 -8.83 11.54 -9.75
C LEU A 47 -7.56 12.40 -9.78
N ASP A 48 -7.50 13.40 -10.66
CA ASP A 48 -6.33 14.27 -10.81
C ASP A 48 -6.11 15.17 -9.57
N ILE A 49 -7.20 15.66 -8.98
CA ILE A 49 -7.16 16.45 -7.74
C ILE A 49 -6.92 15.60 -6.49
N SER A 50 -7.16 14.28 -6.57
CA SER A 50 -6.96 13.40 -5.41
C SER A 50 -5.48 13.34 -5.04
N ARG A 51 -5.10 14.14 -4.03
CA ARG A 51 -3.74 14.13 -3.48
C ARG A 51 -3.56 12.90 -2.61
N PHE A 52 -2.96 11.86 -3.17
CA PHE A 52 -2.51 10.72 -2.37
C PHE A 52 -1.45 11.20 -1.39
N ARG A 53 -1.66 10.93 -0.08
CA ARG A 53 -0.71 11.31 0.99
C ARG A 53 0.70 10.76 0.75
N PHE A 54 0.78 9.58 0.14
CA PHE A 54 2.02 8.90 -0.24
C PHE A 54 1.94 8.41 -1.69
N PRO A 55 2.27 9.28 -2.68
CA PRO A 55 2.24 8.94 -4.10
C PRO A 55 3.09 7.70 -4.45
N LEU A 56 2.67 6.95 -5.47
CA LEU A 56 3.39 5.74 -5.90
C LEU A 56 4.82 6.04 -6.36
N SER A 57 5.03 7.16 -7.06
CA SER A 57 6.34 7.60 -7.53
C SER A 57 7.34 7.78 -6.39
N ILE A 58 6.91 8.44 -5.30
CA ILE A 58 7.73 8.67 -4.11
C ILE A 58 8.04 7.33 -3.41
N ARG A 59 7.05 6.44 -3.29
CA ARG A 59 7.26 5.09 -2.74
C ARG A 59 8.26 4.28 -3.56
N GLN A 60 8.18 4.33 -4.89
CA GLN A 60 9.12 3.67 -5.79
C GLN A 60 10.54 4.22 -5.63
N GLN A 61 10.71 5.54 -5.50
CA GLN A 61 12.02 6.16 -5.23
C GLN A 61 12.60 5.68 -3.90
N ALA A 62 11.79 5.64 -2.84
CA ALA A 62 12.22 5.13 -1.53
C ALA A 62 12.66 3.66 -1.61
N VAL A 63 11.88 2.80 -2.29
CA VAL A 63 12.21 1.38 -2.49
C VAL A 63 13.50 1.21 -3.28
N ASN A 64 13.65 1.91 -4.41
CA ASN A 64 14.87 1.85 -5.23
C ASN A 64 16.10 2.32 -4.46
N SER A 65 15.94 3.37 -3.64
CA SER A 65 17.01 3.87 -2.78
C SER A 65 17.37 2.88 -1.66
N ALA A 66 16.39 2.20 -1.07
CA ALA A 66 16.63 1.17 -0.06
C ALA A 66 17.38 -0.02 -0.68
N ILE A 67 16.93 -0.50 -1.84
CA ILE A 67 17.57 -1.60 -2.58
C ILE A 67 19.01 -1.23 -2.93
N GLY A 68 19.26 -0.01 -3.43
CA GLY A 68 20.60 0.45 -3.77
C GLY A 68 21.56 0.49 -2.57
N GLN A 69 21.05 0.71 -1.36
CA GLN A 69 21.86 0.78 -0.14
C GLN A 69 22.09 -0.58 0.51
N ILE A 70 21.07 -1.44 0.53
CA ILE A 70 21.14 -2.79 1.11
C ILE A 70 21.90 -3.73 0.16
N GLY A 71 21.87 -3.43 -1.14
CA GLY A 71 22.43 -4.29 -2.18
C GLY A 71 21.73 -5.63 -2.20
N ASN A 72 22.51 -6.72 -2.16
CA ASN A 72 22.03 -8.10 -2.21
C ASN A 72 21.70 -8.72 -0.84
N ASN A 73 21.88 -7.97 0.26
CA ASN A 73 21.65 -8.50 1.60
C ASN A 73 20.17 -8.73 1.92
N ASN A 74 19.89 -9.68 2.82
CA ASN A 74 18.56 -9.89 3.39
C ASN A 74 18.19 -8.75 4.35
N PHE A 75 16.91 -8.39 4.41
CA PHE A 75 16.43 -7.30 5.25
C PHE A 75 15.02 -7.57 5.79
N SER A 76 14.72 -6.95 6.94
CA SER A 76 13.36 -6.83 7.49
C SER A 76 12.75 -5.49 7.08
N LEU A 77 11.44 -5.47 6.84
CA LEU A 77 10.68 -4.27 6.47
C LEU A 77 9.63 -3.93 7.52
N TYR A 78 9.59 -2.64 7.90
CA TYR A 78 8.61 -2.05 8.80
C TYR A 78 8.08 -0.73 8.25
N ALA A 79 6.79 -0.46 8.47
CA ALA A 79 6.16 0.82 8.19
C ALA A 79 5.46 1.31 9.46
N VAL A 80 5.59 2.61 9.80
CA VAL A 80 5.22 3.13 11.12
C VAL A 80 4.70 4.56 11.10
N GLY A 81 3.94 4.93 12.13
CA GLY A 81 3.46 6.29 12.39
C GLY A 81 2.28 6.72 11.52
N ASN A 82 1.77 5.85 10.65
CA ASN A 82 0.63 6.17 9.79
C ASN A 82 -0.07 4.91 9.23
N PRO A 83 -1.39 4.75 9.43
CA PRO A 83 -2.14 3.62 8.87
C PRO A 83 -2.06 3.50 7.35
N TYR A 84 -1.92 4.61 6.63
CA TYR A 84 -1.75 4.62 5.17
C TYR A 84 -0.35 4.18 4.72
N LEU A 85 0.65 4.19 5.61
CA LEU A 85 1.98 3.63 5.35
C LEU A 85 2.02 2.13 5.63
N GLU A 86 1.41 1.72 6.74
CA GLU A 86 1.26 0.32 7.11
C GLU A 86 0.48 -0.41 6.00
N SER A 87 -0.69 0.08 5.61
CA SER A 87 -1.41 -0.47 4.44
C SER A 87 -0.83 -0.06 3.07
N GLY A 88 0.32 0.63 3.05
CA GLY A 88 0.90 1.28 1.87
C GLY A 88 1.51 0.34 0.83
N GLY A 89 1.51 -0.97 1.09
CA GLY A 89 1.93 -1.99 0.12
C GLY A 89 3.43 -1.99 -0.19
N PHE A 90 4.27 -1.53 0.74
CA PHE A 90 5.72 -1.50 0.53
C PHE A 90 6.31 -2.90 0.31
N SER A 91 5.84 -3.92 1.05
CA SER A 91 6.26 -5.31 0.84
C SER A 91 6.12 -5.71 -0.64
N ARG A 92 4.97 -5.39 -1.25
CA ARG A 92 4.70 -5.66 -2.66
C ARG A 92 5.61 -4.86 -3.59
N LEU A 93 5.90 -3.60 -3.29
CA LEU A 93 6.80 -2.79 -4.12
C LEU A 93 8.23 -3.36 -4.12
N PHE A 94 8.71 -3.83 -2.97
CA PHE A 94 9.99 -4.53 -2.86
C PHE A 94 10.00 -5.84 -3.66
N SER A 95 8.93 -6.65 -3.56
CA SER A 95 8.80 -7.88 -4.36
C SER A 95 8.76 -7.60 -5.86
N LEU A 96 8.01 -6.58 -6.30
CA LEU A 96 7.95 -6.17 -7.72
C LEU A 96 9.30 -5.66 -8.24
N ALA A 97 10.13 -5.08 -7.38
CA ALA A 97 11.50 -4.69 -7.70
C ALA A 97 12.50 -5.86 -7.65
N GLY A 98 12.04 -7.10 -7.46
CA GLY A 98 12.87 -8.31 -7.43
C GLY A 98 13.66 -8.49 -6.13
N ARG A 99 13.34 -7.73 -5.07
CA ARG A 99 14.05 -7.74 -3.79
C ARG A 99 13.03 -7.85 -2.64
N PRO A 100 12.28 -8.96 -2.54
CA PRO A 100 11.29 -9.13 -1.48
C PRO A 100 11.95 -9.08 -0.09
N PRO A 101 11.30 -8.47 0.92
CA PRO A 101 11.80 -8.50 2.29
C PRO A 101 11.78 -9.94 2.81
N THR A 102 12.78 -10.31 3.61
CA THR A 102 12.82 -11.63 4.26
C THR A 102 11.81 -11.73 5.40
N LYS A 103 11.51 -10.59 6.03
CA LYS A 103 10.45 -10.43 7.03
C LYS A 103 9.77 -9.08 6.81
N SER A 104 8.45 -9.05 6.80
CA SER A 104 7.67 -7.83 6.65
C SER A 104 6.62 -7.70 7.76
N TYR A 105 6.32 -6.46 8.15
CA TYR A 105 5.20 -6.15 9.03
C TYR A 105 3.85 -6.64 8.47
N ASP A 106 3.72 -6.78 7.15
CA ASP A 106 2.53 -7.32 6.47
C ASP A 106 2.36 -8.84 6.66
N ASP A 107 3.44 -9.57 6.98
CA ASP A 107 3.41 -11.04 6.99
C ASP A 107 2.51 -11.60 8.10
N ALA A 108 2.34 -10.84 9.20
CA ALA A 108 1.44 -11.20 10.28
C ALA A 108 -0.04 -11.24 9.85
N TRP A 109 -0.44 -10.38 8.91
CA TRP A 109 -1.84 -10.21 8.51
C TRP A 109 -2.14 -10.80 7.13
N LEU A 110 -1.24 -10.59 6.18
CA LEU A 110 -1.40 -10.94 4.78
C LEU A 110 -0.39 -12.00 4.30
N GLY A 111 0.52 -12.45 5.17
CA GLY A 111 1.52 -13.44 4.79
C GLY A 111 0.92 -14.75 4.26
N TRP A 112 -0.23 -15.18 4.79
CA TRP A 112 -0.95 -16.33 4.26
C TRP A 112 -1.46 -16.10 2.83
N TYR A 113 -2.01 -14.92 2.54
CA TYR A 113 -2.55 -14.57 1.23
C TYR A 113 -1.44 -14.46 0.18
N PHE A 114 -0.31 -13.86 0.54
CA PHE A 114 0.82 -13.73 -0.37
C PHE A 114 1.52 -15.07 -0.67
N ARG A 115 1.58 -15.99 0.31
CA ARG A 115 2.07 -17.37 0.09
C ARG A 115 1.16 -18.16 -0.85
N THR A 116 -0.15 -18.08 -0.66
CA THR A 116 -1.11 -18.85 -1.48
C THR A 116 -1.13 -18.40 -2.94
N HIS A 117 -0.81 -17.15 -3.23
CA HIS A 117 -0.77 -16.61 -4.59
C HIS A 117 0.62 -16.63 -5.24
N GLY A 118 1.61 -17.28 -4.60
CA GLY A 118 2.98 -17.38 -5.14
C GLY A 118 3.68 -16.04 -5.31
N LEU A 119 3.23 -15.00 -4.59
CA LEU A 119 3.79 -13.65 -4.67
C LEU A 119 5.10 -13.51 -3.88
N TYR A 120 5.37 -14.47 -3.00
CA TYR A 120 6.67 -14.66 -2.37
C TYR A 120 7.38 -15.86 -2.99
N THR A 121 8.62 -15.65 -3.43
CA THR A 121 9.52 -16.74 -3.83
C THR A 121 10.21 -17.39 -2.63
N THR A 122 10.05 -16.82 -1.43
CA THR A 122 10.77 -17.21 -0.21
C THR A 122 9.84 -17.28 0.99
N THR A 123 10.03 -18.28 1.85
CA THR A 123 9.32 -18.40 3.12
C THR A 123 9.72 -17.24 4.04
N PRO A 124 8.76 -16.49 4.64
CA PRO A 124 9.09 -15.40 5.55
C PRO A 124 9.87 -15.89 6.77
N SER A 125 10.88 -15.15 7.18
CA SER A 125 11.61 -15.36 8.43
C SER A 125 10.80 -14.84 9.60
N LEU A 126 10.85 -15.56 10.72
CA LEU A 126 10.32 -15.07 12.01
C LEU A 126 11.30 -14.09 12.67
N GLU A 127 12.60 -14.25 12.40
CA GLU A 127 13.67 -13.44 12.97
C GLU A 127 13.96 -12.21 12.13
N ASP A 128 14.29 -11.12 12.83
CA ASP A 128 14.72 -9.88 12.20
C ASP A 128 16.11 -9.99 11.60
N GLN A 129 16.25 -9.46 10.38
CA GLN A 129 17.50 -9.51 9.65
C GLN A 129 18.47 -8.43 10.15
N LYS A 130 19.74 -8.56 9.75
CA LYS A 130 20.78 -7.56 10.04
C LYS A 130 20.39 -6.17 9.54
N PHE A 131 19.80 -6.06 8.35
CA PHE A 131 19.33 -4.78 7.83
C PHE A 131 17.85 -4.63 8.12
N ILE A 132 17.47 -3.51 8.72
CA ILE A 132 16.08 -3.17 8.97
C ILE A 132 15.73 -1.92 8.21
N VAL A 133 14.73 -2.02 7.35
CA VAL A 133 14.15 -0.92 6.58
C VAL A 133 12.92 -0.45 7.31
N VAL A 134 12.93 0.81 7.74
CA VAL A 134 11.79 1.46 8.37
C VAL A 134 11.31 2.59 7.46
N ILE A 135 10.03 2.53 7.10
CA ILE A 135 9.34 3.57 6.36
C ILE A 135 8.44 4.34 7.32
N SER A 136 8.60 5.66 7.37
CA SER A 136 7.84 6.55 8.25
C SER A 136 7.43 7.83 7.54
N SER A 137 6.57 8.63 8.16
CA SER A 137 6.29 9.99 7.70
C SER A 137 7.54 10.85 7.82
N SER A 138 7.77 11.76 6.86
CA SER A 138 8.90 12.70 6.94
C SER A 138 8.87 13.61 8.16
N SER A 139 7.66 13.90 8.67
CA SER A 139 7.43 14.65 9.90
C SER A 139 7.63 13.83 11.19
N GLY A 140 7.80 12.52 11.11
CA GLY A 140 7.92 11.64 12.27
C GLY A 140 9.29 11.73 12.95
N PRO A 141 9.41 11.35 14.23
CA PRO A 141 10.69 11.34 14.94
C PRO A 141 11.69 10.39 14.27
N THR A 142 12.99 10.69 14.40
CA THR A 142 14.03 9.77 13.97
C THR A 142 14.12 8.60 14.95
N LEU A 143 13.88 7.41 14.44
CA LEU A 143 13.80 6.18 15.23
C LEU A 143 15.19 5.56 15.36
N PHE A 144 15.56 5.19 16.59
CA PHE A 144 16.81 4.49 16.91
C PHE A 144 18.07 5.17 16.34
N PRO A 145 18.33 6.44 16.66
CA PRO A 145 19.40 7.24 16.05
C PRO A 145 20.81 6.63 16.17
N LYS A 146 21.05 5.82 17.21
CA LYS A 146 22.34 5.15 17.45
C LYS A 146 22.64 4.02 16.46
N ASN A 147 21.64 3.54 15.74
CA ASN A 147 21.74 2.36 14.88
C ASN A 147 21.46 2.68 13.41
N ILE A 148 21.33 3.96 13.05
CA ILE A 148 21.06 4.39 11.69
C ILE A 148 22.32 4.21 10.85
N LEU A 149 22.20 3.41 9.80
CA LEU A 149 23.19 3.33 8.72
C LEU A 149 22.97 4.44 7.69
N SER A 150 21.71 4.75 7.42
CA SER A 150 21.33 5.77 6.45
C SER A 150 19.89 6.21 6.65
N GLU A 151 19.64 7.49 6.42
CA GLU A 151 18.32 8.09 6.46
C GLU A 151 18.15 9.01 5.26
N LYS A 152 17.03 8.88 4.55
CA LYS A 152 16.68 9.72 3.40
C LYS A 152 15.22 10.13 3.44
N ILE A 153 14.97 11.38 3.10
CA ILE A 153 13.63 11.95 3.02
C ILE A 153 13.23 12.08 1.55
N PHE A 154 12.05 11.57 1.23
CA PHE A 154 11.38 11.66 -0.06
C PHE A 154 10.04 12.37 0.14
N ASP A 155 10.06 13.70 0.12
CA ASP A 155 8.87 14.54 0.33
C ASP A 155 8.09 14.18 1.62
N SER A 156 6.96 13.47 1.51
CA SER A 156 6.17 13.02 2.65
C SER A 156 6.67 11.75 3.35
N LEU A 157 7.67 11.06 2.78
CA LEU A 157 8.22 9.80 3.27
C LEU A 157 9.62 9.95 3.84
N LYS A 158 9.92 9.19 4.88
CA LYS A 158 11.27 8.99 5.41
C LYS A 158 11.61 7.50 5.39
N LEU A 159 12.73 7.21 4.74
CA LEU A 159 13.36 5.90 4.69
C LEU A 159 14.53 5.90 5.67
N THR A 160 14.48 5.02 6.66
CA THR A 160 15.57 4.81 7.62
C THR A 160 16.05 3.37 7.49
N ILE A 161 17.36 3.17 7.33
CA ILE A 161 18.01 1.85 7.32
C ILE A 161 18.80 1.72 8.61
N LEU A 162 18.53 0.66 9.37
CA LEU A 162 19.15 0.39 10.66
C LEU A 162 20.08 -0.83 10.58
N ASP A 163 21.14 -0.80 11.36
CA ASP A 163 21.97 -1.98 11.63
C ASP A 163 21.47 -2.72 12.87
N ASN A 164 21.03 -3.95 12.66
CA ASN A 164 20.59 -4.91 13.67
C ASN A 164 21.60 -6.08 13.79
N SER A 165 22.88 -5.84 13.52
CA SER A 165 23.95 -6.83 13.66
C SER A 165 24.05 -7.49 15.04
N THR A 166 23.58 -6.81 16.10
CA THR A 166 23.57 -7.30 17.49
C THR A 166 22.20 -7.77 17.98
N ASN A 167 21.21 -7.92 17.08
CA ASN A 167 19.85 -8.38 17.41
C ASN A 167 19.15 -7.57 18.53
N TRP A 168 19.38 -6.26 18.57
CA TRP A 168 18.81 -5.36 19.59
C TRP A 168 17.38 -4.92 19.26
N PHE A 169 16.98 -5.01 17.99
CA PHE A 169 15.73 -4.44 17.51
C PHE A 169 14.51 -5.20 18.04
N ASN A 170 13.54 -4.45 18.58
CA ASN A 170 12.25 -4.98 18.97
C ASN A 170 11.11 -4.24 18.24
N PRO A 171 10.30 -4.92 17.40
CA PRO A 171 9.19 -4.32 16.68
C PRO A 171 8.15 -3.62 17.57
N ASP A 172 7.98 -4.05 18.82
CA ASP A 172 6.99 -3.45 19.72
C ASP A 172 7.36 -2.01 20.09
N GLN A 173 8.65 -1.67 20.05
CA GLN A 173 9.13 -0.30 20.27
C GLN A 173 8.67 0.66 19.16
N LEU A 174 8.36 0.15 17.97
CA LEU A 174 7.81 0.94 16.87
C LEU A 174 6.35 1.33 17.08
N ARG A 175 5.57 0.52 17.81
CA ARG A 175 4.14 0.77 18.07
C ARG A 175 3.91 1.89 19.09
N HIS A 176 4.93 2.18 19.89
CA HIS A 176 4.92 3.20 20.93
C HIS A 176 5.69 4.47 20.55
N ALA A 177 6.23 4.53 19.33
CA ALA A 177 6.83 5.73 18.81
C ALA A 177 5.73 6.78 18.52
N PRO A 178 5.84 8.00 19.08
CA PRO A 178 4.84 9.04 18.93
C PRO A 178 4.72 9.57 17.49
#